data_AF-A0A2I0IAV4-F1
#
_entry.id   AF-A0A2I0IAV4-F1
#
_cell.length_a   1.000
_cell.length_b   1.000
_cell.length_c   1.000
_cell.angle_alpha   90.00
_cell.angle_beta   90.00
_cell.angle_gamma   90.00
#
_symmetry.space_group_name_H-M   'P 1'
#
loop_
_entity.id
_entity.type
_entity.pdbx_description
1 polymer ?
#
loop_
_entity_poly.entity_id
_entity_poly.type
_entity_poly.pdbx_seq_one_letter_code
_entity_poly.pdbx_strand_id
1 'polypeptide(L)'
;MAAEPRWGSGGGAAALLLLLLVAAASICHAASNFLPVSDAHRSAALELFAPVDGSFGSLEETSEALQSFDILGIERRTNVRGSTCSSAVEVLGSSSSPVKDVFYALKVSSLLKCDVRQSQLENQIPVVDVLLEDADKVFQAIKALSQSDGRWRYSSDNPVSSTYAA
;
A
#
# COMPACT_ATOMS: atom_id res chain seq x y z
N MET A 1 -16.80 35.22 64.61
CA MET A 1 -15.57 34.46 64.34
C MET A 1 -15.79 33.68 63.06
N ALA A 2 -15.34 34.20 61.92
CA ALA A 2 -15.35 33.50 60.65
C ALA A 2 -13.88 33.42 60.20
N ALA A 3 -13.40 32.19 59.97
CA ALA A 3 -12.03 31.92 59.55
C ALA A 3 -11.96 31.99 58.02
N GLU A 4 -11.17 32.93 57.50
CA GLU A 4 -10.86 33.06 56.09
C GLU A 4 -9.94 31.91 55.63
N PRO A 5 -10.19 31.25 54.47
CA PRO A 5 -9.30 30.25 53.93
C PRO A 5 -8.07 30.92 53.29
N ARG A 6 -6.92 30.74 53.94
CA ARG A 6 -5.62 31.19 53.45
C ARG A 6 -5.17 30.32 52.27
N TRP A 7 -5.45 30.73 51.03
CA TRP A 7 -4.84 30.13 49.85
C TRP A 7 -3.33 30.38 49.88
N GLY A 8 -2.56 29.33 50.14
CA GLY A 8 -1.12 29.34 50.07
C GLY A 8 -0.66 29.63 48.63
N SER A 9 0.08 30.73 48.48
CA SER A 9 0.70 31.22 47.24
C SER A 9 1.68 30.24 46.54
N GLY A 10 1.81 28.99 47.02
CA GLY A 10 2.63 27.93 46.42
C GLY A 10 1.84 26.89 45.62
N GLY A 11 0.49 26.88 45.71
CA GLY A 11 -0.34 25.85 45.05
C GLY A 11 -0.56 26.08 43.55
N GLY A 12 -0.56 27.33 43.09
CA GLY A 12 -0.85 27.67 41.69
C GLY A 12 0.22 27.20 40.72
N ALA A 13 1.50 27.38 41.06
CA ALA A 13 2.61 26.93 40.23
C ALA A 13 2.69 25.39 40.15
N ALA A 14 2.48 24.71 41.27
CA ALA A 14 2.43 23.25 41.32
C ALA A 14 1.25 22.68 40.52
N ALA A 15 0.07 23.30 40.64
CA ALA A 15 -1.11 22.91 39.87
C ALA A 15 -0.94 23.16 38.36
N LEU A 16 -0.33 24.28 37.97
CA LEU A 16 -0.03 24.60 36.58
C LEU A 16 1.00 23.63 35.99
N LEU A 17 2.04 23.28 36.76
CA LEU A 17 3.03 22.29 36.38
C LEU A 17 2.41 20.90 36.22
N LEU A 18 1.51 20.51 37.13
CA LEU A 18 0.76 19.25 37.03
C LEU A 18 -0.12 19.22 35.78
N LEU A 19 -0.81 20.33 35.47
CA LEU A 19 -1.64 20.47 34.27
C LEU A 19 -0.82 20.36 32.98
N LEU A 20 0.36 20.97 32.94
CA LEU A 20 1.29 20.86 31.81
C LEU A 20 1.83 19.43 31.63
N LEU A 21 2.13 18.73 32.73
CA LEU A 21 2.55 17.34 32.69
C LEU A 21 1.44 16.41 32.19
N VAL A 22 0.19 16.62 32.65
CA VAL A 22 -0.97 15.84 32.18
C VAL A 22 -1.26 16.13 30.71
N ALA A 23 -1.19 17.38 30.27
CA ALA A 23 -1.37 17.75 28.87
C ALA A 23 -0.27 17.14 27.99
N ALA A 24 1.00 17.18 28.42
CA ALA A 24 2.11 16.54 27.72
C ALA A 24 1.93 15.02 27.62
N ALA A 25 1.54 14.36 28.71
CA ALA A 25 1.26 12.92 28.72
C ALA A 25 0.07 12.55 27.82
N SER A 26 -0.96 13.40 27.74
CA SER A 26 -2.12 13.21 26.86
C SER A 26 -1.75 13.31 25.38
N ILE A 27 -0.87 14.24 25.01
CA ILE A 27 -0.38 14.38 23.62
C ILE A 27 0.49 13.16 23.23
N CYS A 28 1.29 12.63 24.17
CA CYS A 28 2.07 11.42 23.93
C CYS A 28 1.20 10.17 23.69
N HIS A 29 0.02 10.09 24.30
CA HIS A 29 -0.92 8.97 24.10
C HIS A 29 -1.67 9.05 22.77
N ALA A 30 -1.84 10.24 22.21
CA ALA A 30 -2.43 10.43 20.88
C ALA A 30 -1.48 10.00 19.75
N ALA A 31 -0.17 10.18 19.94
CA ALA A 31 0.87 9.82 18.97
C ALA A 31 1.18 8.31 18.93
N SER A 32 0.81 7.53 19.96
CA SER A 32 1.01 6.08 20.01
C SER A 32 -0.09 5.26 19.33
N ASN A 33 -1.09 5.88 18.71
CA ASN A 33 -2.18 5.15 18.03
C ASN A 33 -1.79 4.66 16.63
N PHE A 34 -0.72 5.22 16.04
CA PHE A 34 -0.11 4.70 14.83
C PHE A 34 1.24 4.10 15.20
N LEU A 35 1.24 2.90 15.78
CA LEU A 35 2.49 2.16 15.87
C LEU A 35 2.96 1.88 14.42
N PRO A 36 4.22 2.17 14.09
CA PRO A 36 4.77 1.75 12.81
C PRO A 36 4.63 0.22 12.68
N VAL A 37 4.44 -0.26 11.45
CA VAL A 37 4.39 -1.69 11.13
C VAL A 37 5.58 -2.40 11.78
N SER A 38 5.32 -3.15 12.84
CA SER A 38 6.36 -3.83 13.62
C SER A 38 6.82 -5.12 12.94
N ASP A 39 7.97 -5.65 13.33
CA ASP A 39 8.48 -6.92 12.80
C ASP A 39 7.57 -8.12 13.10
N ALA A 40 6.74 -8.04 14.14
CA ALA A 40 5.70 -9.04 14.42
C ALA A 40 4.62 -9.04 13.33
N HIS A 41 4.18 -7.87 12.86
CA HIS A 41 3.23 -7.76 11.74
C HIS A 41 3.85 -8.28 10.44
N ARG A 42 5.11 -7.92 10.18
CA ARG A 42 5.86 -8.41 9.01
C ARG A 42 6.00 -9.93 9.03
N SER A 43 6.29 -10.50 10.20
CA SER A 43 6.42 -11.95 10.39
C SER A 43 5.08 -12.67 10.23
N ALA A 44 4.01 -12.14 10.82
CA ALA A 44 2.67 -12.68 10.66
C ALA A 44 2.19 -12.65 9.20
N ALA A 45 2.50 -11.58 8.46
CA ALA A 45 2.19 -11.48 7.04
C ALA A 45 2.99 -12.50 6.21
N LEU A 46 4.26 -12.74 6.52
CA LEU A 46 5.05 -13.78 5.84
C LEU A 46 4.48 -15.18 6.03
N GLU A 47 3.92 -15.47 7.21
CA GLU A 47 3.23 -16.74 7.48
C GLU A 47 1.89 -16.81 6.74
N LEU A 48 1.11 -15.72 6.73
CA LEU A 48 -0.19 -15.68 6.07
C LEU A 48 -0.08 -15.83 4.55
N PHE A 49 0.95 -15.21 3.96
CA PHE A 49 1.23 -15.25 2.53
C PHE A 49 2.36 -16.25 2.20
N ALA A 50 2.55 -17.27 3.03
CA ALA A 50 3.55 -18.29 2.78
C ALA A 50 3.15 -19.12 1.54
N PRO A 51 4.08 -19.34 0.59
CA PRO A 51 3.82 -20.20 -0.55
C PRO A 51 3.66 -21.66 -0.13
N VAL A 52 2.72 -22.38 -0.73
CA VAL A 52 2.49 -23.82 -0.50
C VAL A 52 3.57 -24.61 -1.25
N ASP A 53 4.22 -25.55 -0.58
CA ASP A 53 5.32 -26.36 -1.17
C ASP A 53 6.47 -25.51 -1.77
N GLY A 54 6.63 -24.26 -1.31
CA GLY A 54 7.65 -23.34 -1.79
C GLY A 54 7.32 -22.58 -3.07
N SER A 55 6.10 -22.74 -3.63
CA SER A 55 5.60 -21.93 -4.76
C SER A 55 4.22 -21.35 -4.49
N PHE A 56 3.96 -20.16 -5.03
CA PHE A 56 2.58 -19.72 -5.24
C PHE A 56 2.01 -20.49 -6.44
N GLY A 57 0.74 -20.88 -6.38
CA GLY A 57 0.12 -21.76 -7.38
C GLY A 57 -0.03 -21.10 -8.75
N SER A 58 0.00 -19.77 -8.81
CA SER A 58 -0.06 -19.00 -10.06
C SER A 58 0.69 -17.65 -9.98
N LEU A 59 0.90 -17.01 -11.13
CA LEU A 59 1.45 -15.64 -11.20
C LEU A 59 0.52 -14.61 -10.56
N GLU A 60 -0.80 -14.83 -10.60
CA GLU A 60 -1.80 -13.99 -9.94
C GLU A 60 -1.61 -14.01 -8.42
N GLU A 61 -1.64 -15.18 -7.81
CA GLU A 61 -1.42 -15.36 -6.37
C GLU A 61 -0.05 -14.82 -5.94
N THR A 62 0.98 -15.05 -6.76
CA THR A 62 2.30 -14.48 -6.52
C THR A 62 2.24 -12.95 -6.51
N SER A 63 1.55 -12.35 -7.48
CA SER A 63 1.46 -10.90 -7.60
C SER A 63 0.75 -10.25 -6.41
N GLU A 64 -0.33 -10.86 -5.92
CA GLU A 64 -1.12 -10.36 -4.79
C GLU A 64 -0.35 -10.46 -3.48
N ALA A 65 0.36 -11.58 -3.27
CA ALA A 65 1.25 -11.75 -2.13
C ALA A 65 2.40 -10.73 -2.16
N LEU A 66 3.06 -10.57 -3.32
CA LEU A 66 4.17 -9.62 -3.48
C LEU A 66 3.72 -8.16 -3.32
N GLN A 67 2.51 -7.81 -3.76
CA GLN A 67 1.94 -6.48 -3.56
C GLN A 67 1.65 -6.21 -2.09
N SER A 68 1.11 -7.21 -1.38
CA SER A 68 0.89 -7.12 0.07
C SER A 68 2.21 -6.92 0.83
N PHE A 69 3.27 -7.62 0.44
CA PHE A 69 4.61 -7.41 1.01
C PHE A 69 5.16 -6.01 0.75
N ASP A 70 4.96 -5.47 -0.45
CA ASP A 70 5.40 -4.11 -0.82
C ASP A 70 4.72 -3.06 0.07
N ILE A 71 3.39 -3.16 0.24
CA ILE A 71 2.59 -2.29 1.11
C ILE A 71 3.04 -2.37 2.58
N LEU A 72 3.38 -3.57 3.06
CA LEU A 72 3.82 -3.81 4.43
C LEU A 72 5.32 -3.51 4.66
N GLY A 73 6.05 -3.09 3.61
CA GLY A 73 7.48 -2.83 3.68
C GLY A 73 8.29 -4.07 4.06
N ILE A 74 7.86 -5.26 3.61
CA ILE A 74 8.56 -6.52 3.80
C ILE A 74 9.58 -6.66 2.68
N GLU A 75 10.86 -6.58 3.04
CA GLU A 75 11.94 -6.64 2.06
C GLU A 75 11.97 -8.02 1.38
N ARG A 76 11.79 -8.02 0.05
CA ARG A 76 11.62 -9.23 -0.75
C ARG A 76 12.82 -10.16 -0.60
N ARG A 77 12.60 -11.31 0.05
CA ARG A 77 13.58 -12.39 0.13
C ARG A 77 13.87 -12.91 -1.28
N THR A 78 15.15 -13.03 -1.59
CA THR A 78 15.68 -13.50 -2.87
C THR A 78 15.29 -14.94 -3.23
N ASN A 79 14.64 -15.67 -2.31
CA ASN A 79 14.23 -17.07 -2.46
C ASN A 79 13.11 -17.29 -3.48
N VAL A 80 12.18 -16.33 -3.66
CA VAL A 80 11.08 -16.45 -4.63
C VAL A 80 11.50 -15.92 -6.02
N ARG A 81 12.49 -15.04 -6.08
CA ARG A 81 12.81 -14.29 -7.31
C ARG A 81 13.20 -15.19 -8.49
N GLY A 82 14.03 -16.20 -8.26
CA GLY A 82 14.61 -17.01 -9.34
C GLY A 82 13.58 -17.76 -10.16
N SER A 83 12.83 -18.66 -9.52
CA SER A 83 11.81 -19.48 -10.18
C SER A 83 10.67 -18.64 -10.74
N THR A 84 10.19 -17.66 -9.96
CA THR A 84 9.09 -16.80 -10.40
C THR A 84 9.46 -15.92 -11.60
N CYS A 85 10.68 -15.35 -11.64
CA CYS A 85 11.12 -14.61 -12.84
C CYS A 85 11.23 -15.52 -14.06
N SER A 86 11.67 -16.77 -13.90
CA SER A 86 11.71 -17.73 -15.01
C SER A 86 10.32 -17.96 -15.60
N SER A 87 9.32 -18.24 -14.74
CA SER A 87 7.93 -18.44 -15.17
C SER A 87 7.32 -17.18 -15.80
N ALA A 88 7.58 -16.00 -15.23
CA ALA A 88 7.10 -14.75 -15.79
C ALA A 88 7.68 -14.48 -17.20
N VAL A 89 8.99 -14.67 -17.37
CA VAL A 89 9.66 -14.47 -18.67
C VAL A 89 9.16 -15.47 -19.71
N GLU A 90 8.88 -16.71 -19.32
CA GLU A 90 8.29 -17.72 -20.20
C GLU A 90 6.89 -17.34 -20.68
N VAL A 91 6.01 -16.88 -19.78
CA VAL A 91 4.67 -16.40 -20.13
C VAL A 91 4.75 -15.21 -21.08
N LEU A 92 5.67 -14.27 -20.84
CA LEU A 92 5.88 -13.12 -21.72
C LEU A 92 6.37 -13.53 -23.11
N GLY A 93 7.32 -14.47 -23.19
CA GLY A 93 7.85 -14.96 -24.47
C GLY A 93 6.83 -15.76 -25.30
N SER A 94 5.81 -16.34 -24.68
CA SER A 94 4.82 -17.18 -25.35
C SER A 94 3.66 -16.37 -25.94
N SER A 95 3.53 -16.34 -27.27
CA SER A 95 2.46 -15.63 -27.97
C SER A 95 1.05 -16.17 -27.70
N SER A 96 0.94 -17.36 -27.10
CA SER A 96 -0.35 -18.02 -26.79
C SER A 96 -0.78 -17.83 -25.34
N SER A 97 0.00 -17.09 -24.54
CA SER A 97 -0.33 -16.86 -23.14
C SER A 97 -1.64 -16.08 -23.01
N PRO A 98 -2.54 -16.47 -22.08
CA PRO A 98 -3.71 -15.67 -21.77
C PRO A 98 -3.32 -14.24 -21.36
N VAL A 99 -4.07 -13.24 -21.82
CA VAL A 99 -3.83 -11.81 -21.49
C VAL A 99 -3.73 -11.59 -19.97
N LYS A 100 -4.54 -12.32 -19.19
CA LYS A 100 -4.50 -12.30 -17.73
C LYS A 100 -3.12 -12.68 -17.19
N ASP A 101 -2.53 -13.73 -17.73
CA ASP A 101 -1.24 -14.25 -17.28
C ASP A 101 -0.10 -13.34 -17.74
N VAL A 102 -0.21 -12.74 -18.93
CA VAL A 102 0.71 -11.69 -19.41
C VAL A 102 0.70 -10.49 -18.47
N PHE A 103 -0.48 -10.02 -18.06
CA PHE A 103 -0.62 -8.92 -17.11
C PHE A 103 0.04 -9.23 -15.75
N TYR A 104 -0.21 -10.40 -15.19
CA TYR A 104 0.41 -10.80 -13.92
C TYR A 104 1.91 -11.06 -14.05
N ALA A 105 2.37 -11.59 -15.18
CA ALA A 105 3.80 -11.74 -15.49
C ALA A 105 4.51 -10.38 -15.51
N LEU A 106 3.90 -9.34 -16.11
CA LEU A 106 4.43 -7.98 -16.10
C LEU A 106 4.48 -7.39 -14.68
N LYS A 107 3.40 -7.53 -13.91
CA LYS A 107 3.35 -7.07 -12.49
C LYS A 107 4.46 -7.70 -11.66
N VAL A 108 4.55 -9.02 -11.70
CA VAL A 108 5.55 -9.79 -10.96
C VAL A 108 6.96 -9.41 -11.42
N SER A 109 7.17 -9.25 -12.73
CA SER A 109 8.46 -8.81 -13.27
C SER A 109 8.89 -7.44 -12.75
N SER A 110 7.94 -6.50 -12.66
CA SER A 110 8.17 -5.17 -12.09
C SER A 110 8.50 -5.23 -10.59
N LEU A 111 7.70 -5.96 -9.81
CA LEU A 111 7.89 -6.11 -8.36
C LEU A 111 9.25 -6.76 -8.04
N LEU A 112 9.57 -7.86 -8.74
CA LEU A 112 10.79 -8.64 -8.52
C LEU A 112 12.03 -8.07 -9.21
N LYS A 113 11.88 -7.08 -10.09
CA LYS A 113 12.93 -6.56 -10.98
C LYS A 113 13.55 -7.69 -11.82
N CYS A 114 12.71 -8.48 -12.48
CA CYS A 114 13.16 -9.53 -13.40
C CYS A 114 13.84 -8.94 -14.64
N ASP A 115 14.79 -9.67 -15.22
CA ASP A 115 15.42 -9.30 -16.49
C ASP A 115 14.51 -9.71 -17.68
N VAL A 116 13.69 -8.75 -18.15
CA VAL A 116 12.81 -8.92 -19.31
C VAL A 116 13.42 -8.15 -20.48
N ARG A 117 13.81 -8.84 -21.56
CA ARG A 117 14.32 -8.17 -22.77
C ARG A 117 13.18 -7.86 -23.72
N GLN A 118 13.43 -6.90 -24.61
CA GLN A 118 12.47 -6.48 -25.62
C GLN A 118 11.98 -7.64 -26.50
N SER A 119 12.88 -8.58 -26.85
CA SER A 119 12.54 -9.77 -27.63
C SER A 119 11.47 -10.66 -27.00
N GLN A 120 11.35 -10.69 -25.66
CA GLN A 120 10.27 -11.42 -25.01
C GLN A 120 8.93 -10.68 -25.09
N LEU A 121 8.96 -9.35 -25.22
CA LEU A 121 7.76 -8.52 -25.30
C LEU A 121 7.24 -8.38 -26.73
N GLU A 122 8.07 -8.61 -27.76
CA GLU A 122 7.69 -8.46 -29.17
C GLU A 122 6.41 -9.21 -29.54
N ASN A 123 6.23 -10.42 -29.01
CA ASN A 123 5.03 -11.23 -29.21
C ASN A 123 3.79 -10.70 -28.45
N GLN A 124 3.99 -9.83 -27.46
CA GLN A 124 2.95 -9.28 -26.58
C GLN A 124 2.68 -7.79 -26.83
N ILE A 125 3.42 -7.11 -27.71
CA ILE A 125 3.23 -5.67 -28.02
C ILE A 125 1.76 -5.29 -28.19
N PRO A 126 0.93 -5.99 -28.99
CA PRO A 126 -0.48 -5.59 -29.15
C PRO A 126 -1.28 -5.70 -27.83
N VAL A 127 -0.96 -6.67 -26.97
CA VAL A 127 -1.61 -6.83 -25.66
C VAL A 127 -1.20 -5.71 -24.70
N VAL A 128 0.09 -5.36 -24.71
CA VAL A 128 0.66 -4.33 -23.84
C VAL A 128 0.16 -2.94 -24.23
N ASP A 129 0.06 -2.65 -25.53
CA ASP A 129 -0.44 -1.37 -26.04
C ASP A 129 -1.90 -1.12 -25.62
N VAL A 130 -2.76 -2.14 -25.75
CA VAL A 130 -4.16 -2.08 -25.29
C VAL A 130 -4.24 -1.82 -23.77
N LEU A 131 -3.43 -2.52 -22.97
CA LEU A 131 -3.41 -2.34 -21.51
C LEU A 131 -2.95 -0.93 -21.10
N LEU A 132 -1.98 -0.35 -21.82
CA LEU A 132 -1.47 0.99 -21.54
C LEU A 132 -2.46 2.07 -21.95
N GLU A 133 -3.14 1.91 -23.09
CA GLU A 133 -4.18 2.85 -23.55
C GLU A 133 -5.34 2.92 -22.55
N ASP A 134 -5.80 1.77 -22.04
CA ASP A 134 -6.84 1.73 -21.02
C ASP A 134 -6.35 2.31 -19.67
N ALA A 135 -5.10 2.04 -19.28
CA ALA A 135 -4.53 2.60 -18.06
C ALA A 135 -4.44 4.13 -18.09
N ASP A 136 -4.04 4.73 -19.22
CA ASP A 136 -4.01 6.19 -19.36
C ASP A 136 -5.41 6.78 -19.26
N LYS A 137 -6.39 6.20 -19.97
CA LYS A 137 -7.80 6.63 -19.87
C LYS A 137 -8.33 6.55 -18.44
N VAL A 138 -8.06 5.45 -17.73
CA VAL A 138 -8.45 5.27 -16.33
C VAL A 138 -7.76 6.30 -15.44
N PHE A 139 -6.46 6.51 -15.61
CA PHE A 139 -5.71 7.51 -14.85
C PHE A 139 -6.23 8.93 -15.10
N GLN A 140 -6.51 9.30 -16.36
CA GLN A 140 -7.10 10.60 -16.70
C GLN A 140 -8.51 10.73 -16.12
N ALA A 141 -9.32 9.67 -16.14
CA ALA A 141 -10.64 9.68 -15.50
C ALA A 141 -10.53 9.87 -13.98
N ILE A 142 -9.66 9.13 -13.32
CA ILE A 142 -9.36 9.26 -11.89
C ILE A 142 -8.93 10.69 -11.57
N LYS A 143 -8.02 11.27 -12.37
CA LYS A 143 -7.58 12.65 -12.22
C LYS A 143 -8.71 13.66 -12.42
N ALA A 144 -9.58 13.44 -13.41
CA ALA A 144 -10.74 14.30 -13.67
C ALA A 144 -11.78 14.24 -12.53
N LEU A 145 -11.88 13.11 -11.83
CA LEU A 145 -12.78 12.91 -10.70
C LEU A 145 -12.17 13.36 -9.37
N SER A 146 -10.84 13.43 -9.26
CA SER A 146 -10.13 13.86 -8.05
C SER A 146 -10.26 15.37 -7.81
N GLN A 147 -10.59 15.76 -6.58
CA GLN A 147 -10.60 17.16 -6.15
C GLN A 147 -9.41 17.47 -5.24
N SER A 148 -8.96 18.72 -5.22
CA SER A 148 -7.80 19.17 -4.41
C SER A 148 -8.05 19.08 -2.90
N ASP A 149 -9.31 18.97 -2.47
CA ASP A 149 -9.72 18.82 -1.07
C ASP A 149 -9.82 17.35 -0.63
N GLY A 150 -9.36 16.41 -1.47
CA GLY A 150 -9.32 14.98 -1.18
C GLY A 150 -10.63 14.23 -1.45
N ARG A 151 -11.67 14.91 -1.95
CA ARG A 151 -12.93 14.28 -2.36
C ARG A 151 -12.91 13.83 -3.82
N TRP A 152 -13.81 12.91 -4.15
CA TRP A 152 -14.02 12.41 -5.50
C TRP A 152 -15.39 12.82 -6.03
N ARG A 153 -15.45 13.18 -7.32
CA ARG A 153 -16.69 13.42 -8.05
C ARG A 153 -17.35 12.12 -8.48
N TYR A 154 -18.67 12.12 -8.58
CA TYR A 154 -19.42 10.99 -9.14
C TYR A 154 -19.33 10.92 -10.67
N SER A 155 -19.23 12.08 -11.32
CA SER A 155 -19.08 12.22 -12.77
C SER A 155 -18.30 13.50 -13.04
N SER A 156 -17.58 13.56 -14.18
CA SER A 156 -16.89 14.77 -14.64
C SER A 156 -17.85 15.96 -14.77
N ASP A 157 -19.11 15.69 -15.11
CA ASP A 157 -20.08 16.71 -15.51
C ASP A 157 -20.95 17.17 -14.35
N ASN A 158 -20.79 16.57 -13.15
CA ASN A 158 -21.55 16.93 -11.96
C ASN A 158 -20.65 17.63 -10.93
N PRO A 159 -20.97 18.85 -10.50
CA PRO A 159 -20.16 19.56 -9.52
C PRO A 159 -20.20 18.94 -8.11
N VAL A 160 -21.17 18.06 -7.81
CA VAL A 160 -21.38 17.45 -6.49
C VAL A 160 -20.36 16.33 -6.21
N SER A 161 -19.62 16.47 -5.11
CA SER A 161 -18.67 15.47 -4.59
C SER A 161 -19.35 14.40 -3.73
N SER A 162 -18.84 13.17 -3.74
CA SER A 162 -19.27 12.15 -2.77
C SER A 162 -18.80 12.49 -1.36
N THR A 163 -19.68 12.33 -0.36
CA THR A 163 -19.33 12.35 1.08
C THR A 163 -18.97 10.97 1.63
N TYR A 164 -19.15 9.91 0.84
CA TYR A 164 -18.73 8.56 1.18
C TYR A 164 -17.34 8.29 0.60
N ALA A 165 -16.43 7.82 1.46
CA ALA A 165 -15.17 7.24 1.00
C ALA A 165 -15.47 5.94 0.24
N ALA A 166 -14.70 5.70 -0.82
CA ALA A 166 -14.69 4.45 -1.56
C ALA A 166 -14.05 3.33 -0.71
#